data_AF-A0A8I1T3S5-F1
#
_entry.id   AF-A0A8I1T3S5-F1
#
_cell.length_a   1.000
_cell.length_b   1.000
_cell.length_c   1.000
_cell.angle_alpha   90.00
_cell.angle_beta   90.00
_cell.angle_gamma   90.00
#
_symmetry.space_group_name_H-M   'P 1'
#
loop_
_entity.id
_entity.type
_entity.pdbx_description
1 polymer ?
#
loop_
_entity_poly.entity_id
_entity_poly.type
_entity_poly.pdbx_seq_one_letter_code
_entity_poly.pdbx_strand_id
1 'polypeptide(L)'
;MAKKRKPKKRVSREKTSTSSYTDAEGNTLVLRDSLSDGSIAKVSEQIENQAYSVDDIWQRRTELVFERLVVSWEIAGLPLEDQKMLLGRYRMADPDTRRWVRETIDQHVRRYIPELA
;
A
#
# COMPACT_ATOMS: atom_id res chain seq x y z
N MET A 1 -9.78 28.95 -29.79
CA MET A 1 -10.67 27.84 -29.39
C MET A 1 -9.82 26.64 -28.95
N ALA A 2 -9.81 26.31 -27.67
CA ALA A 2 -9.00 25.23 -27.12
C ALA A 2 -9.61 23.86 -27.46
N LYS A 3 -8.88 23.04 -28.23
CA LYS A 3 -9.25 21.64 -28.54
C LYS A 3 -9.14 20.80 -27.26
N LYS A 4 -10.27 20.51 -26.62
CA LYS A 4 -10.37 19.59 -25.49
C LYS A 4 -9.93 18.18 -25.94
N ARG A 5 -8.77 17.74 -25.46
CA ARG A 5 -8.24 16.38 -25.67
C ARG A 5 -9.11 15.40 -24.88
N LYS A 6 -9.78 14.48 -25.57
CA LYS A 6 -10.57 13.39 -24.94
C LYS A 6 -9.62 12.45 -24.18
N PRO A 7 -9.91 12.08 -22.92
CA PRO A 7 -9.08 11.13 -22.18
C PRO A 7 -9.17 9.74 -22.83
N LYS A 8 -8.00 9.17 -23.12
CA LYS A 8 -7.80 7.90 -23.84
C LYS A 8 -8.16 6.76 -22.88
N LYS A 9 -9.23 6.01 -23.17
CA LYS A 9 -9.65 4.80 -22.44
C LYS A 9 -8.46 3.82 -22.37
N ARG A 10 -7.93 3.60 -21.16
CA ARG A 10 -6.90 2.59 -20.90
C ARG A 10 -7.50 1.20 -21.09
N VAL A 11 -6.88 0.41 -21.96
CA VAL A 11 -7.18 -1.00 -22.19
C VAL A 11 -7.08 -1.74 -20.85
N SER A 12 -8.13 -2.50 -20.52
CA SER A 12 -8.29 -3.24 -19.28
C SER A 12 -7.23 -4.34 -19.17
N ARG A 13 -6.12 -4.01 -18.51
CA ARG A 13 -5.25 -4.98 -17.85
C ARG A 13 -6.12 -5.69 -16.82
N GLU A 14 -6.16 -7.02 -16.81
CA GLU A 14 -6.83 -7.81 -15.77
C GLU A 14 -6.53 -7.16 -14.42
N LYS A 15 -7.57 -6.61 -13.79
CA LYS A 15 -7.40 -5.83 -12.58
C LYS A 15 -7.03 -6.84 -11.51
N THR A 16 -5.81 -6.75 -11.00
CA THR A 16 -5.40 -7.42 -9.75
C THR A 16 -6.53 -7.23 -8.74
N SER A 17 -7.01 -8.32 -8.16
CA SER A 17 -8.05 -8.26 -7.13
C SER A 17 -7.60 -7.36 -5.99
N THR A 18 -8.53 -6.61 -5.41
CA THR A 18 -8.25 -5.67 -4.32
C THR A 18 -9.24 -5.82 -3.20
N SER A 19 -8.75 -5.73 -1.97
CA SER A 19 -9.55 -5.71 -0.75
C SER A 19 -9.54 -4.31 -0.13
N SER A 20 -10.70 -3.89 0.37
CA SER A 20 -10.89 -2.60 1.05
C SER A 20 -11.06 -2.79 2.55
N TYR A 21 -10.42 -1.93 3.33
CA TYR A 21 -10.45 -1.94 4.79
C TYR A 21 -10.83 -0.55 5.29
N THR A 22 -11.81 -0.48 6.19
CA THR A 22 -12.29 0.79 6.75
C THR A 22 -11.93 0.88 8.23
N ASP A 23 -11.37 2.00 8.65
CA ASP A 23 -11.07 2.27 10.06
C ASP A 23 -12.28 2.84 10.82
N ALA A 24 -12.10 3.10 12.11
CA ALA A 24 -13.15 3.64 12.97
C ALA A 24 -13.56 5.09 12.60
N GLU A 25 -12.71 5.83 11.90
CA GLU A 25 -12.96 7.19 11.44
C GLU A 25 -13.62 7.22 10.04
N GLY A 26 -13.78 6.05 9.40
CA GLY A 26 -14.33 5.92 8.05
C GLY A 26 -13.31 6.08 6.94
N ASN A 27 -12.01 6.17 7.24
CA ASN A 27 -10.97 6.16 6.21
C ASN A 27 -10.88 4.76 5.60
N THR A 28 -10.70 4.68 4.29
CA THR A 28 -10.69 3.41 3.56
C THR A 28 -9.35 3.17 2.87
N LEU A 29 -8.64 2.12 3.28
CA LEU A 29 -7.39 1.66 2.68
C LEU A 29 -7.69 0.51 1.72
N VAL A 30 -7.19 0.60 0.48
CA VAL A 30 -7.38 -0.44 -0.53
C VAL A 30 -6.04 -1.08 -0.86
N LEU A 31 -5.98 -2.40 -0.78
CA LEU A 31 -4.77 -3.22 -0.96
C LEU A 31 -4.92 -4.17 -2.14
N ARG A 32 -3.82 -4.45 -2.85
CA ARG A 32 -3.73 -5.53 -3.85
C ARG A 32 -3.69 -6.89 -3.16
N ASP A 33 -4.57 -7.80 -3.56
CA ASP A 33 -4.63 -9.18 -3.05
C ASP A 33 -3.48 -10.05 -3.58
N SER A 34 -2.70 -9.57 -4.55
CA SER A 34 -1.55 -10.30 -5.05
C SER A 34 -0.45 -9.38 -5.57
N LEU A 35 0.78 -9.90 -5.49
CA LEU A 35 1.97 -9.37 -6.14
C LEU A 35 2.54 -10.44 -7.06
N SER A 36 3.33 -10.05 -8.06
CA SER A 36 4.08 -11.03 -8.85
C SER A 36 5.23 -11.62 -8.04
N ASP A 37 5.67 -12.83 -8.37
CA ASP A 37 6.81 -13.50 -7.72
C ASP A 37 8.07 -12.62 -7.73
N GLY A 38 8.32 -11.92 -8.84
CA GLY A 38 9.44 -10.98 -8.94
C GLY A 38 9.31 -9.74 -8.06
N SER A 39 8.07 -9.32 -7.73
CA SER A 39 7.84 -8.25 -6.76
C SER A 39 8.03 -8.75 -5.33
N ILE A 40 7.55 -9.95 -5.02
CA ILE A 40 7.74 -10.62 -3.72
C ILE A 40 9.23 -10.79 -3.44
N ALA A 41 9.98 -11.41 -4.37
CA ALA A 41 11.42 -11.64 -4.23
C ALA A 41 12.21 -10.36 -3.98
N LYS A 42 11.90 -9.28 -4.72
CA LYS A 42 12.55 -7.97 -4.52
C LYS A 42 12.26 -7.36 -3.15
N VAL A 43 11.03 -7.49 -2.67
CA VAL A 43 10.67 -6.99 -1.34
C VAL A 43 11.45 -7.77 -0.27
N SER A 44 11.49 -9.10 -0.36
CA SER A 44 12.25 -9.94 0.58
C SER A 44 13.74 -9.62 0.57
N GLU A 45 14.37 -9.54 -0.61
CA GLU A 45 15.78 -9.16 -0.75
C GLU A 45 16.07 -7.77 -0.13
N GLN A 46 15.19 -6.79 -0.35
CA GLN A 46 15.35 -5.45 0.24
C GLN A 46 15.15 -5.44 1.76
N ILE A 47 14.39 -6.37 2.32
CA ILE A 47 14.25 -6.52 3.77
C ILE A 47 15.51 -7.16 4.36
N GLU A 48 16.03 -8.22 3.74
CA GLU A 48 17.22 -8.96 4.21
C GLU A 48 18.50 -8.10 4.17
N ASN A 49 18.64 -7.23 3.17
CA ASN A 49 19.83 -6.39 2.99
C ASN A 49 19.93 -5.19 3.95
N GLN A 50 19.02 -5.03 4.92
CA GLN A 50 19.03 -3.88 5.84
C GLN A 50 19.85 -4.15 7.12
N ALA A 51 21.00 -3.48 7.25
CA ALA A 51 21.97 -3.64 8.33
C ALA A 51 21.74 -2.72 9.56
N TYR A 52 20.50 -2.52 10.00
CA TYR A 52 20.16 -1.56 11.07
C TYR A 52 19.42 -2.20 12.26
N SER A 53 19.27 -1.44 13.36
CA SER A 53 18.56 -1.86 14.58
C SER A 53 17.15 -2.42 14.29
N VAL A 54 16.70 -3.38 15.11
CA VAL A 54 15.45 -4.15 14.94
C VAL A 54 14.20 -3.28 14.69
N ASP A 55 14.07 -2.14 15.38
CA ASP A 55 12.95 -1.21 15.19
C ASP A 55 12.94 -0.52 13.81
N ASP A 56 14.13 -0.16 13.30
CA ASP A 56 14.28 0.50 11.99
C ASP A 56 13.92 -0.47 10.85
N ILE A 57 14.23 -1.76 11.02
CA ILE A 57 13.86 -2.83 10.09
C ILE A 57 12.34 -2.92 9.96
N TRP A 58 11.61 -2.89 11.07
CA TRP A 58 10.16 -3.07 11.04
C TRP A 58 9.43 -1.88 10.40
N GLN A 59 9.91 -0.66 10.66
CA GLN A 59 9.42 0.54 9.97
C GLN A 59 9.63 0.45 8.46
N ARG A 60 10.87 0.18 8.03
CA ARG A 60 11.24 0.10 6.61
C ARG A 60 10.54 -1.03 5.90
N ARG A 61 10.43 -2.21 6.52
CA ARG A 61 9.66 -3.34 5.99
C ARG A 61 8.22 -2.94 5.73
N THR A 62 7.58 -2.29 6.72
CA THR A 62 6.19 -1.84 6.57
C THR A 62 6.06 -0.86 5.41
N GLU A 63 6.96 0.12 5.29
CA GLU A 63 6.93 1.09 4.18
C GLU A 63 7.13 0.42 2.81
N LEU A 64 8.07 -0.53 2.70
CA LEU A 64 8.31 -1.28 1.45
C LEU A 64 7.07 -2.08 1.03
N VAL A 65 6.43 -2.77 1.98
CA VAL A 65 5.21 -3.53 1.72
C VAL A 65 4.04 -2.58 1.38
N PHE A 66 3.90 -1.49 2.13
CA PHE A 66 2.91 -0.45 1.88
C PHE A 66 3.04 0.10 0.45
N GLU A 67 4.26 0.40 0.00
CA GLU A 67 4.53 0.90 -1.35
C GLU A 67 4.10 -0.04 -2.47
N ARG A 68 4.06 -1.36 -2.20
CA ARG A 68 3.69 -2.38 -3.19
C ARG A 68 2.20 -2.73 -3.14
N LEU A 69 1.60 -2.75 -1.95
CA LEU A 69 0.24 -3.22 -1.76
C LEU A 69 -0.81 -2.13 -1.87
N VAL A 70 -0.55 -0.94 -1.31
CA VAL A 70 -1.57 0.11 -1.23
C VAL A 70 -1.81 0.69 -2.61
N VAL A 71 -3.08 0.69 -3.05
CA VAL A 71 -3.50 1.28 -4.32
C VAL A 71 -4.24 2.58 -4.15
N SER A 72 -4.98 2.71 -3.05
CA SER A 72 -5.63 3.96 -2.67
C SER A 72 -5.85 4.03 -1.18
N TRP A 73 -5.98 5.26 -0.69
CA TRP A 73 -6.38 5.55 0.67
C TRP A 73 -7.30 6.76 0.66
N GLU A 74 -8.57 6.53 0.98
CA GLU A 74 -9.56 7.58 1.15
C GLU A 74 -9.57 8.05 2.59
N ILE A 75 -9.44 9.36 2.79
CA ILE A 75 -9.38 9.98 4.12
C ILE A 75 -10.30 11.18 4.11
N ALA A 76 -11.27 11.21 5.03
CA ALA A 76 -12.31 12.24 5.06
C ALA A 76 -12.98 12.49 3.69
N GLY A 77 -13.23 11.42 2.93
CA GLY A 77 -13.84 11.48 1.59
C GLY A 77 -12.92 11.92 0.45
N LEU A 78 -11.61 12.07 0.71
CA LEU A 78 -10.62 12.45 -0.31
C LEU A 78 -9.75 11.23 -0.67
N PRO A 79 -9.88 10.67 -1.90
CA PRO A 79 -9.07 9.55 -2.33
C PRO A 79 -7.65 9.99 -2.70
N LEU A 80 -6.66 9.34 -2.10
CA LEU A 80 -5.25 9.41 -2.50
C LEU A 80 -4.89 8.15 -3.29
N GLU A 81 -4.27 8.33 -4.46
CA GLU A 81 -3.85 7.21 -5.33
C GLU A 81 -2.39 7.32 -5.77
N ASP A 82 -1.76 8.50 -5.62
CA ASP A 82 -0.35 8.66 -5.93
C ASP A 82 0.52 8.02 -4.83
N GLN A 83 1.46 7.16 -5.23
CA GLN A 83 2.26 6.38 -4.29
C GLN A 83 3.09 7.23 -3.33
N LYS A 84 3.65 8.35 -3.82
CA LYS A 84 4.45 9.24 -2.97
C LYS A 84 3.56 9.97 -1.97
N MET A 85 2.37 10.38 -2.40
CA MET A 85 1.37 10.98 -1.50
C MET A 85 0.86 9.97 -0.47
N LEU A 86 0.60 8.72 -0.87
CA LEU A 86 0.19 7.64 0.03
C LEU A 86 1.24 7.41 1.12
N LEU A 87 2.51 7.28 0.74
CA LEU A 87 3.60 7.11 1.70
C LEU A 87 3.79 8.35 2.58
N GLY A 88 3.72 9.55 1.98
CA GLY A 88 3.78 10.80 2.72
C GLY A 88 2.67 10.89 3.78
N ARG A 89 1.44 10.51 3.42
CA ARG A 89 0.29 10.49 4.34
C ARG A 89 0.45 9.45 5.44
N TYR A 90 1.00 8.27 5.13
CA TYR A 90 1.32 7.25 6.13
C TYR A 90 2.35 7.77 7.14
N ARG A 91 3.44 8.39 6.67
CA ARG A 91 4.49 8.99 7.51
C ARG A 91 4.02 10.17 8.35
N MET A 92 2.96 10.86 7.94
CA MET A 92 2.36 11.98 8.68
C MET A 92 1.18 11.56 9.55
N ALA A 93 0.68 10.33 9.41
CA ALA A 93 -0.45 9.84 10.19
C ALA A 93 -0.16 9.89 11.71
N ASP A 94 -1.21 10.04 12.51
CA ASP A 94 -1.15 9.86 13.96
C ASP A 94 -0.82 8.39 14.34
N PRO A 95 -0.41 8.14 15.60
CA PRO A 95 0.00 6.81 16.04
C PRO A 95 -1.09 5.74 15.88
N ASP A 96 -2.35 6.07 16.14
CA ASP A 96 -3.48 5.14 16.07
C ASP A 96 -3.75 4.74 14.63
N THR A 97 -3.78 5.70 13.71
CA THR A 97 -3.88 5.45 12.26
C THR A 97 -2.71 4.60 11.76
N ARG A 98 -1.47 4.91 12.16
CA ARG A 98 -0.29 4.12 11.75
C ARG A 98 -0.40 2.68 12.24
N ARG A 99 -0.85 2.49 13.48
CA ARG A 99 -1.06 1.17 14.07
C ARG A 99 -2.13 0.39 13.29
N TRP A 100 -3.26 1.02 13.01
CA TRP A 100 -4.32 0.40 12.21
C TRP A 100 -3.83 -0.02 10.81
N VAL A 101 -3.11 0.86 10.10
CA VAL A 101 -2.52 0.53 8.80
C VAL A 101 -1.57 -0.66 8.89
N ARG A 102 -0.72 -0.70 9.91
CA ARG A 102 0.23 -1.82 10.14
C ARG A 102 -0.48 -3.13 10.38
N GLU A 103 -1.42 -3.14 11.30
CA GLU A 103 -2.21 -4.33 11.64
C GLU A 103 -3.02 -4.81 10.42
N THR A 104 -3.54 -3.88 9.62
CA THR A 104 -4.25 -4.20 8.36
C THR A 104 -3.33 -4.83 7.33
N ILE A 105 -2.14 -4.26 7.11
CA ILE A 105 -1.15 -4.81 6.18
C ILE A 105 -0.66 -6.19 6.63
N ASP A 106 -0.31 -6.37 7.90
CA ASP A 106 0.13 -7.67 8.44
C ASP A 106 -0.94 -8.74 8.26
N GLN A 107 -2.20 -8.45 8.61
CA GLN A 107 -3.31 -9.38 8.39
C GLN A 107 -3.55 -9.69 6.91
N HIS A 108 -3.47 -8.68 6.05
CA HIS A 108 -3.68 -8.84 4.61
C HIS A 108 -2.58 -9.71 3.99
N VAL A 109 -1.31 -9.44 4.32
CA VAL A 109 -0.16 -10.21 3.85
C VAL A 109 -0.28 -11.67 4.30
N ARG A 110 -0.55 -11.94 5.57
CA ARG A 110 -0.74 -13.32 6.06
C ARG A 110 -1.84 -14.08 5.34
N ARG A 111 -2.90 -13.38 4.91
CA ARG A 111 -4.05 -13.98 4.24
C ARG A 111 -3.82 -14.23 2.75
N TYR A 112 -3.17 -13.29 2.06
CA TYR A 112 -3.14 -13.26 0.60
C TYR A 112 -1.74 -13.48 0.00
N ILE A 113 -0.68 -13.14 0.74
CA ILE A 113 0.72 -13.20 0.28
C ILE A 113 1.61 -13.72 1.43
N PRO A 114 1.41 -14.97 1.88
CA PRO A 114 2.09 -15.52 3.05
C PRO A 114 3.63 -15.54 2.92
N GLU A 115 4.16 -15.44 1.71
CA GLU A 115 5.60 -15.34 1.41
C GLU A 115 6.24 -14.05 1.94
N LEU A 116 5.43 -13.02 2.23
CA LEU A 116 5.87 -11.74 2.80
C LEU A 116 5.51 -11.57 4.28
N ALA A 117 4.91 -12.59 4.92
CA ALA A 117 4.48 -12.55 6.32
C ALA A 117 5.66 -12.60 7.31
#